data_AF-A0A9P7GPX4-F1
#
_entry.id   AF-A0A9P7GPX4-F1
#
_cell.length_a   1.000
_cell.length_b   1.000
_cell.length_c   1.000
_cell.angle_alpha   90.00
_cell.angle_beta   90.00
_cell.angle_gamma   90.00
#
_symmetry.space_group_name_H-M   'P 1'
#
loop_
_entity.id
_entity.type
_entity.pdbx_description
1 polymer ?
#
loop_
_entity_poly.entity_id
_entity_poly.type
_entity_poly.pdbx_seq_one_letter_code
_entity_poly.pdbx_strand_id
1 'polypeptide(L)'
;MDPSERYTYSMRSFFTDRETKDIGNGVVLWRGYFQSVRPGIGRMLINVDISTGMMYKPGPLIGLCLEYLGSDLKQPLKLAPAKGLPERQRLRLQLFLSGLHIITPHNGGSGRPQQPRVIKKLSTAGADATSFSLRDGRIQTVAQYFHSIQNRPLKYPSLLCVEVSSGALLPLEVCQVPSGQLMKKELPMEKTKAVVDFSKMNPPERFRSIVDGLESEYVRQFGMSIETQAGPLSIKARVLSPPTLKYGPGSKLSTITPKNGAWNMLGKHFFRPAPIERWVIVIYERKELFTEKNVRKMVQGLVDGCRNVGITVQEKDPLFKWENGQGNIADMGVATQCLRSMTCRDARPQYWANVCLKINPKLGGINNVIEPSKSLSVLTDPHNPTIIMGADVVHPPPGSKGRPSFTSVVGSMDSNTAKYIATSSVQTSRQEMIDDMEAMCTVSSA
;
A
#
# COMPACT_ATOMS: atom_id res chain seq x y z
N MET A 1 -35.27 -0.51 -5.60
CA MET A 1 -34.31 -1.47 -6.21
C MET A 1 -33.13 -1.59 -5.26
N ASP A 2 -32.49 -2.75 -5.14
CA ASP A 2 -31.41 -2.94 -4.14
C ASP A 2 -30.17 -2.08 -4.52
N PRO A 3 -29.56 -1.30 -3.60
CA PRO A 3 -28.28 -0.63 -3.85
C PRO A 3 -27.18 -1.56 -4.37
N SER A 4 -27.23 -2.86 -4.06
CA SER A 4 -26.34 -3.89 -4.61
C SER A 4 -26.55 -4.16 -6.11
N GLU A 5 -27.74 -3.85 -6.64
CA GLU A 5 -28.10 -3.94 -8.06
C GLU A 5 -27.78 -2.64 -8.81
N ARG A 6 -27.69 -1.50 -8.11
CA ARG A 6 -27.48 -0.18 -8.70
C ARG A 6 -26.02 0.30 -8.65
N TYR A 7 -25.26 -0.11 -7.64
CA TYR A 7 -23.91 0.38 -7.39
C TYR A 7 -22.90 -0.76 -7.33
N THR A 8 -21.69 -0.48 -7.81
CA THR A 8 -20.55 -1.36 -7.57
C THR A 8 -20.30 -1.46 -6.07
N TYR A 9 -20.23 -2.68 -5.53
CA TYR A 9 -20.05 -2.88 -4.09
C TYR A 9 -18.88 -3.82 -3.77
N SER A 10 -18.33 -3.65 -2.56
CA SER A 10 -17.35 -4.55 -1.97
C SER A 10 -17.68 -4.76 -0.50
N MET A 11 -18.15 -5.95 -0.14
CA MET A 11 -18.53 -6.34 1.22
C MET A 11 -19.53 -5.37 1.87
N ARG A 12 -19.03 -4.31 2.52
CA ARG A 12 -19.78 -3.32 3.30
C ARG A 12 -19.69 -1.91 2.71
N SER A 13 -19.10 -1.76 1.54
CA SER A 13 -18.97 -0.47 0.85
C SER A 13 -19.68 -0.50 -0.50
N PHE A 14 -20.34 0.60 -0.84
CA PHE A 14 -20.89 0.85 -2.19
C PHE A 14 -20.20 2.05 -2.81
N PHE A 15 -20.01 2.03 -4.12
CA PHE A 15 -19.26 3.04 -4.88
C PHE A 15 -20.15 3.65 -5.95
N THR A 16 -20.04 4.97 -6.09
CA THR A 16 -20.83 5.75 -7.05
C THR A 16 -19.92 6.40 -8.07
N ASP A 17 -20.43 6.62 -9.27
CA ASP A 17 -19.75 7.34 -10.36
C ASP A 17 -19.92 8.86 -10.28
N ARG A 18 -20.54 9.38 -9.21
CA ARG A 18 -20.78 10.82 -8.99
C ARG A 18 -19.48 11.61 -8.82
N GLU A 19 -18.55 11.06 -8.05
CA GLU A 19 -17.23 11.64 -7.82
C GLU A 19 -16.17 10.64 -8.25
N THR A 20 -15.51 10.94 -9.38
CA THR A 20 -14.46 10.09 -9.93
C THR A 20 -13.19 10.84 -10.23
N LYS A 21 -12.07 10.13 -10.22
CA LYS A 21 -10.76 10.68 -10.61
C LYS A 21 -9.94 9.65 -11.36
N ASP A 22 -9.64 9.93 -12.62
CA ASP A 22 -8.67 9.16 -13.40
C ASP A 22 -7.26 9.42 -12.84
N ILE A 23 -6.57 8.35 -12.46
CA ILE A 23 -5.20 8.41 -11.94
C ILE A 23 -4.17 7.85 -12.92
N GLY A 24 -4.59 7.49 -14.13
CA GLY A 24 -3.76 6.84 -15.14
C GLY A 24 -3.54 5.35 -14.88
N ASN A 25 -2.76 4.71 -15.75
CA ASN A 25 -2.48 3.27 -15.73
C ASN A 25 -3.76 2.41 -15.83
N GLY A 26 -4.83 2.95 -16.42
CA GLY A 26 -6.08 2.22 -16.58
C GLY A 26 -6.93 2.13 -15.29
N VAL A 27 -6.70 3.04 -14.33
CA VAL A 27 -7.39 3.03 -13.03
C VAL A 27 -8.12 4.35 -12.81
N VAL A 28 -9.39 4.25 -12.42
CA VAL A 28 -10.24 5.39 -12.04
C VAL A 28 -10.70 5.20 -10.61
N LEU A 29 -10.53 6.21 -9.78
CA LEU A 29 -11.00 6.21 -8.39
C LEU A 29 -12.45 6.65 -8.33
N TRP A 30 -13.27 5.93 -7.57
CA TRP A 30 -14.67 6.23 -7.33
C TRP A 30 -14.87 6.50 -5.84
N ARG A 31 -15.61 7.55 -5.51
CA ARG A 31 -16.08 7.79 -4.15
C ARG A 31 -17.15 6.75 -3.79
N GLY A 32 -17.07 6.25 -2.56
CA GLY A 32 -18.09 5.37 -2.02
C GLY A 32 -18.34 5.61 -0.56
N TYR A 33 -19.21 4.80 0.00
CA TYR A 33 -19.61 4.86 1.40
C TYR A 33 -19.56 3.46 1.99
N PHE A 34 -18.84 3.34 3.09
CA PHE A 34 -18.87 2.17 3.95
C PHE A 34 -20.06 2.29 4.89
N GLN A 35 -20.83 1.22 5.03
CA GLN A 35 -21.96 1.15 5.96
C GLN A 35 -21.90 -0.14 6.76
N SER A 36 -22.09 -0.04 8.08
CA SER A 36 -22.26 -1.22 8.93
C SER A 36 -23.20 -0.94 10.08
N VAL A 37 -24.02 -1.92 10.43
CA VAL A 37 -24.83 -1.88 11.66
C VAL A 37 -23.98 -2.41 12.82
N ARG A 38 -23.97 -1.70 13.95
CA ARG A 38 -23.18 -2.01 15.15
C ARG A 38 -24.10 -2.01 16.38
N PRO A 39 -24.06 -3.05 17.23
CA PRO A 39 -24.73 -2.97 18.53
C PRO A 39 -24.02 -1.92 19.40
N GLY A 40 -24.80 -1.07 20.05
CA GLY A 40 -24.36 -0.14 21.08
C GLY A 40 -25.11 -0.37 22.38
N ILE A 41 -24.70 0.31 23.46
CA ILE A 41 -25.39 0.23 24.74
C ILE A 41 -26.82 0.78 24.56
N GLY A 42 -27.81 -0.11 24.69
CA GLY A 42 -29.24 0.23 24.64
C GLY A 42 -29.81 0.59 23.26
N ARG A 43 -29.04 0.49 22.16
CA ARG A 43 -29.50 0.84 20.80
C ARG A 43 -28.63 0.23 19.71
N MET A 44 -29.17 0.14 18.50
CA MET A 44 -28.39 -0.17 17.29
C MET A 44 -27.86 1.13 16.67
N LEU A 45 -26.62 1.10 16.19
CA LEU A 45 -25.95 2.21 15.54
C LEU A 45 -25.67 1.87 14.08
N ILE A 46 -25.77 2.84 13.20
CA ILE A 46 -25.30 2.73 11.83
C ILE A 46 -24.01 3.52 11.72
N ASN A 47 -22.92 2.81 11.48
CA ASN A 47 -21.62 3.42 11.19
C ASN A 47 -21.51 3.65 9.69
N VAL A 48 -21.40 4.91 9.29
CA VAL A 48 -21.20 5.32 7.90
C VAL A 48 -19.87 6.05 7.80
N ASP A 49 -19.08 5.71 6.79
CA ASP A 49 -17.82 6.40 6.51
C ASP A 49 -17.56 6.54 5.00
N ILE A 50 -16.75 7.51 4.61
CA ILE A 50 -16.31 7.65 3.23
C ILE A 50 -15.29 6.57 2.90
N SER A 51 -15.47 5.95 1.74
CA SER A 51 -14.53 5.00 1.15
C SER A 51 -14.09 5.44 -0.25
N THR A 52 -13.05 4.81 -0.76
CA THR A 52 -12.57 5.02 -2.13
C THR A 52 -12.36 3.67 -2.78
N GLY A 53 -13.05 3.45 -3.89
CA GLY A 53 -12.95 2.25 -4.71
C GLY A 53 -12.02 2.52 -5.88
N MET A 54 -11.19 1.53 -6.21
CA MET A 54 -10.39 1.57 -7.43
C MET A 54 -11.12 0.79 -8.49
N MET A 55 -11.47 1.43 -9.60
CA MET A 55 -12.16 0.82 -10.72
C MET A 55 -11.21 0.69 -11.91
N TYR A 56 -11.41 -0.36 -12.71
CA TYR A 56 -10.83 -0.40 -14.05
C TYR A 56 -11.44 0.70 -14.91
N LYS A 57 -10.60 1.38 -15.70
CA LYS A 57 -11.07 2.40 -16.62
C LYS A 57 -11.97 1.78 -17.70
N PRO A 58 -13.22 2.26 -17.87
CA PRO A 58 -14.12 1.73 -18.88
C PRO A 58 -13.70 2.14 -20.30
N GLY A 59 -14.22 1.41 -21.29
CA GLY A 59 -14.02 1.73 -22.70
C GLY A 59 -13.26 0.64 -23.49
N PRO A 60 -12.65 0.99 -24.64
CA PRO A 60 -11.96 0.02 -25.49
C PRO A 60 -10.80 -0.68 -24.77
N LEU A 61 -10.74 -2.01 -24.83
CA LEU A 61 -9.72 -2.78 -24.12
C LEU A 61 -8.29 -2.45 -24.58
N ILE A 62 -8.10 -2.14 -25.87
CA ILE A 62 -6.81 -1.65 -26.39
C ILE A 62 -6.32 -0.41 -25.63
N GLY A 63 -7.21 0.55 -25.38
CA GLY A 63 -6.87 1.78 -24.67
C GLY A 63 -6.43 1.51 -23.24
N LEU A 64 -7.17 0.64 -22.53
CA LEU A 64 -6.83 0.19 -21.19
C LEU A 64 -5.43 -0.46 -21.15
N CYS A 65 -5.14 -1.35 -22.12
CA CYS A 65 -3.84 -2.03 -22.21
C CYS A 65 -2.67 -1.06 -22.46
N LEU A 66 -2.83 -0.12 -23.40
CA LEU A 66 -1.81 0.87 -23.72
C LEU A 66 -1.52 1.78 -22.53
N GLU A 67 -2.57 2.24 -21.85
CA GLU A 67 -2.44 3.11 -20.68
C GLU A 67 -1.73 2.40 -19.52
N TYR A 68 -2.06 1.13 -19.26
CA TYR A 68 -1.37 0.32 -18.24
C TYR A 68 0.13 0.17 -18.52
N LEU A 69 0.51 0.00 -19.80
CA LEU A 69 1.91 -0.09 -20.23
C LEU A 69 2.61 1.28 -20.30
N GLY A 70 1.92 2.39 -20.02
CA GLY A 70 2.46 3.75 -20.16
C GLY A 70 2.79 4.12 -21.62
N SER A 71 2.09 3.50 -22.58
CA SER A 71 2.28 3.73 -24.00
C SER A 71 1.28 4.76 -24.55
N ASP A 72 1.66 5.46 -25.61
CA ASP A 72 0.76 6.36 -26.34
C ASP A 72 -0.43 5.58 -26.90
N LEU A 73 -1.65 6.07 -26.62
CA LEU A 73 -2.92 5.53 -27.11
C LEU A 73 -2.98 5.48 -28.64
N LYS A 74 -2.20 6.32 -29.32
CA LYS A 74 -2.10 6.36 -30.80
C LYS A 74 -1.25 5.24 -31.39
N GLN A 75 -0.60 4.40 -30.57
CA GLN A 75 0.29 3.31 -31.03
C GLN A 75 -0.19 1.89 -30.65
N PRO A 76 -1.37 1.42 -31.13
CA PRO A 76 -1.88 0.08 -30.83
C PRO A 76 -0.93 -1.08 -31.15
N LEU A 77 -0.09 -0.93 -32.17
CA LEU A 77 0.87 -1.95 -32.60
C LEU A 77 1.93 -2.30 -31.54
N LYS A 78 2.09 -1.49 -30.49
CA LYS A 78 2.91 -1.87 -29.33
C LYS A 78 2.38 -3.08 -28.57
N LEU A 79 1.11 -3.44 -28.76
CA LEU A 79 0.51 -4.65 -28.20
C LEU A 79 0.69 -5.88 -29.11
N ALA A 80 1.40 -5.77 -30.23
CA ALA A 80 1.67 -6.90 -31.13
C ALA A 80 2.98 -7.61 -30.73
N PRO A 81 2.95 -8.93 -30.42
CA PRO A 81 4.16 -9.71 -30.16
C PRO A 81 5.19 -9.62 -31.30
N ALA A 82 4.71 -9.74 -32.54
CA ALA A 82 5.54 -9.67 -33.75
C ALA A 82 6.19 -8.29 -34.00
N LYS A 83 5.77 -7.24 -33.28
CA LYS A 83 6.36 -5.90 -33.35
C LYS A 83 7.24 -5.57 -32.14
N GLY A 84 7.63 -6.59 -31.37
CA GLY A 84 8.62 -6.46 -30.29
C GLY A 84 8.02 -6.22 -28.90
N LEU A 85 6.75 -6.57 -28.65
CA LEU A 85 6.21 -6.58 -27.28
C LEU A 85 6.99 -7.60 -26.42
N PRO A 86 7.74 -7.18 -25.39
CA PRO A 86 8.51 -8.11 -24.57
C PRO A 86 7.60 -9.04 -23.77
N GLU A 87 7.98 -10.32 -23.65
CA GLU A 87 7.20 -11.33 -22.94
C GLU A 87 6.91 -10.94 -21.47
N ARG A 88 7.87 -10.29 -20.81
CA ARG A 88 7.69 -9.74 -19.46
C ARG A 88 6.56 -8.70 -19.39
N GLN A 89 6.41 -7.84 -20.41
CA GLN A 89 5.31 -6.86 -20.45
C GLN A 89 3.97 -7.55 -20.71
N ARG A 90 3.94 -8.54 -21.60
CA ARG A 90 2.76 -9.38 -21.87
C ARG A 90 2.26 -10.07 -20.59
N LEU A 91 3.17 -10.68 -19.82
CA LEU A 91 2.84 -11.33 -18.56
C LEU A 91 2.31 -10.35 -17.51
N ARG A 92 2.90 -9.14 -17.40
CA ARG A 92 2.37 -8.07 -16.52
C ARG A 92 0.96 -7.66 -16.92
N LEU A 93 0.72 -7.50 -18.22
CA LEU A 93 -0.60 -7.16 -18.76
C LEU A 93 -1.62 -8.28 -18.48
N GLN A 94 -1.23 -9.55 -18.65
CA GLN A 94 -2.08 -10.69 -18.30
C GLN A 94 -2.45 -10.68 -16.82
N LEU A 95 -1.49 -10.45 -15.93
CA LEU A 95 -1.74 -10.33 -14.49
C LEU A 95 -2.70 -9.17 -14.19
N PHE A 96 -2.61 -8.05 -14.91
CA PHE A 96 -3.50 -6.90 -14.75
C PHE A 96 -4.93 -7.16 -15.26
N LEU A 97 -5.10 -7.90 -16.35
CA LEU A 97 -6.41 -8.16 -16.98
C LEU A 97 -7.11 -9.41 -16.46
N SER A 98 -6.41 -10.39 -15.90
CA SER A 98 -7.02 -11.64 -15.40
C SER A 98 -8.12 -11.34 -14.36
N GLY A 99 -9.31 -11.89 -14.56
CA GLY A 99 -10.49 -11.65 -13.71
C GLY A 99 -11.33 -10.43 -14.09
N LEU A 100 -10.89 -9.61 -15.06
CA LEU A 100 -11.67 -8.50 -15.60
C LEU A 100 -12.80 -9.03 -16.48
N HIS A 101 -14.00 -8.47 -16.37
CA HIS A 101 -15.09 -8.74 -17.29
C HIS A 101 -15.01 -7.82 -18.50
N ILE A 102 -15.31 -8.36 -19.66
CA ILE A 102 -15.41 -7.64 -20.93
C ILE A 102 -16.69 -7.98 -21.66
N ILE A 103 -17.11 -7.08 -22.53
CA ILE A 103 -18.21 -7.29 -23.49
C ILE A 103 -17.69 -7.12 -24.90
N THR A 104 -18.39 -7.69 -25.87
CA THR A 104 -18.06 -7.58 -27.30
C THR A 104 -19.26 -6.96 -28.02
N PRO A 105 -19.24 -5.64 -28.26
CA PRO A 105 -20.33 -4.96 -28.94
C PRO A 105 -20.54 -5.59 -30.32
N HIS A 106 -21.64 -6.34 -30.49
CA HIS A 106 -21.98 -6.89 -31.79
C HIS A 106 -22.77 -5.86 -32.60
N ASN A 107 -22.39 -5.61 -33.84
CA ASN A 107 -23.13 -4.74 -34.78
C ASN A 107 -24.36 -5.44 -35.40
N GLY A 108 -24.75 -6.62 -34.92
CA GLY A 108 -25.89 -7.39 -35.43
C GLY A 108 -27.08 -7.31 -34.48
N GLY A 109 -28.23 -6.84 -34.99
CA GLY A 109 -29.44 -6.41 -34.26
C GLY A 109 -30.23 -7.47 -33.48
N SER A 110 -29.60 -8.42 -32.82
CA SER A 110 -30.28 -9.20 -31.78
C SER A 110 -30.22 -8.42 -30.47
N GLY A 111 -31.36 -7.86 -30.03
CA GLY A 111 -31.52 -7.13 -28.75
C GLY A 111 -31.33 -7.99 -27.49
N ARG A 112 -30.40 -8.96 -27.51
CA ARG A 112 -30.01 -9.75 -26.35
C ARG A 112 -28.97 -8.97 -25.53
N PRO A 113 -29.15 -8.84 -24.21
CA PRO A 113 -28.15 -8.23 -23.35
C PRO A 113 -26.83 -9.01 -23.45
N GLN A 114 -25.73 -8.30 -23.72
CA GLN A 114 -24.42 -8.92 -23.84
C GLN A 114 -23.94 -9.38 -22.48
N GLN A 115 -23.78 -10.69 -22.32
CA GLN A 115 -23.26 -11.25 -21.08
C GLN A 115 -21.76 -10.93 -20.93
N PRO A 116 -21.33 -10.33 -19.80
CA PRO A 116 -19.92 -10.09 -19.54
C PRO A 116 -19.13 -11.39 -19.48
N ARG A 117 -17.93 -11.40 -20.09
CA ARG A 117 -17.02 -12.56 -20.13
C ARG A 117 -15.75 -12.26 -19.34
N VAL A 118 -15.34 -13.19 -18.48
CA VAL A 118 -14.14 -13.04 -17.64
C VAL A 118 -12.88 -13.41 -18.42
N ILE A 119 -11.90 -12.50 -18.47
CA ILE A 119 -10.57 -12.75 -19.04
C ILE A 119 -9.78 -13.70 -18.13
N LYS A 120 -9.23 -14.76 -18.71
CA LYS A 120 -8.38 -15.74 -18.03
C LYS A 120 -6.90 -15.53 -18.36
N LYS A 121 -6.57 -15.39 -19.65
CA LYS A 121 -5.20 -15.30 -20.15
C LYS A 121 -5.10 -14.41 -21.40
N LEU A 122 -3.87 -14.08 -21.77
CA LEU A 122 -3.55 -13.48 -23.06
C LEU A 122 -2.87 -14.52 -23.95
N SER A 123 -3.12 -14.45 -25.25
CA SER A 123 -2.39 -15.24 -26.24
C SER A 123 -0.88 -14.92 -26.21
N THR A 124 -0.07 -15.77 -26.82
CA THR A 124 1.37 -15.53 -27.02
C THR A 124 1.67 -14.88 -28.38
N ALA A 125 0.73 -14.99 -29.33
CA ALA A 125 0.83 -14.44 -30.68
C ALA A 125 -0.35 -13.50 -31.00
N GLY A 126 -0.26 -12.82 -32.15
CA GLY A 126 -1.33 -11.97 -32.68
C GLY A 126 -2.56 -12.76 -33.13
N ALA A 127 -3.69 -12.10 -33.37
CA ALA A 127 -4.89 -12.75 -33.89
C ALA A 127 -4.68 -13.38 -35.29
N ASP A 128 -3.76 -12.83 -36.08
CA ASP A 128 -3.31 -13.35 -37.38
C ASP A 128 -2.49 -14.63 -37.28
N ALA A 129 -1.83 -14.88 -36.15
CA ALA A 129 -0.98 -16.05 -35.93
C ALA A 129 -1.51 -17.03 -34.87
N THR A 130 -2.60 -16.66 -34.17
CA THR A 130 -3.25 -17.53 -33.19
C THR A 130 -4.35 -18.34 -33.87
N SER A 131 -4.23 -19.67 -33.86
CA SER A 131 -5.18 -20.59 -34.49
C SER A 131 -6.02 -21.36 -33.47
N PHE A 132 -7.22 -21.77 -33.88
CA PHE A 132 -8.10 -22.65 -33.12
C PHE A 132 -8.84 -23.60 -34.06
N SER A 133 -9.34 -24.72 -33.53
CA SER A 133 -10.11 -25.70 -34.29
C SER A 133 -11.60 -25.41 -34.16
N LEU A 134 -12.30 -25.33 -35.29
CA LEU A 134 -13.75 -25.26 -35.34
C LEU A 134 -14.39 -26.63 -35.06
N ARG A 135 -15.70 -26.63 -34.79
CA ARG A 135 -16.46 -27.87 -34.52
C ARG A 135 -16.45 -28.87 -35.68
N ASP A 136 -16.21 -28.39 -36.89
CA ASP A 136 -16.11 -29.17 -38.13
C ASP A 136 -14.68 -29.65 -38.43
N GLY A 137 -13.74 -29.46 -37.49
CA GLY A 137 -12.35 -29.90 -37.62
C GLY A 137 -11.44 -28.95 -38.40
N ARG A 138 -11.98 -27.89 -39.02
CA ARG A 138 -11.16 -26.90 -39.74
C ARG A 138 -10.33 -26.07 -38.76
N ILE A 139 -9.06 -25.86 -39.10
CA ILE A 139 -8.17 -24.97 -38.35
C ILE A 139 -8.11 -23.64 -39.08
N GLN A 140 -8.37 -22.55 -38.36
CA GLN A 140 -8.23 -21.20 -38.88
C GLN A 140 -7.73 -20.24 -37.80
N THR A 141 -7.16 -19.12 -38.25
CA THR A 141 -6.69 -18.08 -37.32
C THR A 141 -7.87 -17.29 -36.76
N VAL A 142 -7.67 -16.67 -35.60
CA VAL A 142 -8.68 -15.78 -35.00
C VAL A 142 -9.02 -14.63 -35.96
N ALA A 143 -8.02 -14.03 -36.63
CA ALA A 143 -8.26 -12.98 -37.61
C ALA A 143 -9.11 -13.45 -38.81
N GLN A 144 -8.82 -14.64 -39.35
CA GLN A 144 -9.60 -15.25 -40.44
C GLN A 144 -11.05 -15.52 -40.02
N TYR A 145 -11.26 -15.99 -38.79
CA TYR A 145 -12.60 -16.19 -38.25
C TYR A 145 -13.40 -14.91 -38.16
N PHE A 146 -12.84 -13.87 -37.54
CA PHE A 146 -13.54 -12.61 -37.41
C PHE A 146 -13.81 -11.94 -38.76
N HIS A 147 -12.94 -12.16 -39.76
CA HIS A 147 -13.20 -11.73 -41.13
C HIS A 147 -14.43 -12.41 -41.74
N SER A 148 -14.57 -13.73 -41.58
CA SER A 148 -15.69 -14.49 -42.16
C SER A 148 -17.04 -14.19 -41.50
N ILE A 149 -17.06 -13.91 -40.18
CA ILE A 149 -18.31 -13.64 -39.45
C ILE A 149 -18.75 -12.17 -39.45
N GLN A 150 -17.82 -11.21 -39.54
CA GLN A 150 -18.15 -9.77 -39.48
C GLN A 150 -18.11 -9.06 -40.84
N ASN A 151 -17.75 -9.79 -41.90
CA ASN A 151 -17.59 -9.27 -43.27
C ASN A 151 -16.68 -8.02 -43.37
N ARG A 152 -15.78 -7.85 -42.39
CA ARG A 152 -14.81 -6.75 -42.30
C ARG A 152 -13.52 -7.27 -41.65
N PRO A 153 -12.33 -6.97 -42.19
CA PRO A 153 -11.08 -7.36 -41.56
C PRO A 153 -10.83 -6.57 -40.26
N LEU A 154 -10.14 -7.18 -39.30
CA LEU A 154 -9.60 -6.50 -38.12
C LEU A 154 -8.64 -5.40 -38.56
N LYS A 155 -8.70 -4.23 -37.92
CA LYS A 155 -7.77 -3.13 -38.18
C LYS A 155 -6.36 -3.46 -37.67
N TYR A 156 -6.28 -4.23 -36.59
CA TYR A 156 -5.02 -4.59 -35.95
C TYR A 156 -4.91 -6.11 -35.72
N PRO A 157 -4.77 -6.91 -36.81
CA PRO A 157 -4.78 -8.37 -36.71
C PRO A 157 -3.55 -8.94 -35.98
N SER A 158 -2.46 -8.18 -35.89
CA SER A 158 -1.23 -8.59 -35.20
C SER A 158 -1.27 -8.41 -33.67
N LEU A 159 -2.34 -7.81 -33.11
CA LEU A 159 -2.47 -7.65 -31.67
C LEU A 159 -2.85 -8.95 -30.97
N LEU A 160 -2.52 -9.03 -29.68
CA LEU A 160 -2.93 -10.11 -28.80
C LEU A 160 -4.44 -10.40 -28.84
N CYS A 161 -4.79 -11.61 -28.43
CA CYS A 161 -6.15 -12.03 -28.10
C CYS A 161 -6.28 -12.23 -26.60
N VAL A 162 -7.49 -12.00 -26.07
CA VAL A 162 -7.88 -12.47 -24.73
C VAL A 162 -8.51 -13.84 -24.84
N GLU A 163 -8.06 -14.75 -23.98
CA GLU A 163 -8.74 -16.03 -23.74
C GLU A 163 -9.69 -15.83 -22.56
N VAL A 164 -11.00 -15.98 -22.82
CA VAL A 164 -12.02 -15.90 -21.77
C VAL A 164 -12.23 -17.24 -21.08
N SER A 165 -12.91 -17.25 -19.94
CA SER A 165 -13.12 -18.47 -19.13
C SER A 165 -13.79 -19.64 -19.87
N SER A 166 -14.54 -19.36 -20.94
CA SER A 166 -15.13 -20.39 -21.83
C SER A 166 -14.14 -21.02 -22.81
N GLY A 167 -12.86 -20.60 -22.80
CA GLY A 167 -11.83 -21.01 -23.76
C GLY A 167 -11.89 -20.27 -25.10
N ALA A 168 -12.84 -19.34 -25.29
CA ALA A 168 -12.94 -18.58 -26.52
C ALA A 168 -11.84 -17.50 -26.60
N LEU A 169 -11.27 -17.33 -27.79
CA LEU A 169 -10.28 -16.30 -28.09
C LEU A 169 -10.95 -15.11 -28.77
N LEU A 170 -10.75 -13.92 -28.21
CA LEU A 170 -11.31 -12.68 -28.73
C LEU A 170 -10.17 -11.69 -29.01
N PRO A 171 -10.12 -11.07 -30.21
CA PRO A 171 -9.18 -9.98 -30.47
C PRO A 171 -9.37 -8.82 -29.49
N LEU A 172 -8.28 -8.17 -29.06
CA LEU A 172 -8.39 -6.97 -28.20
C LEU A 172 -9.28 -5.88 -28.81
N GLU A 173 -9.28 -5.77 -30.14
CA GLU A 173 -10.02 -4.76 -30.92
C GLU A 173 -11.54 -4.83 -30.74
N VAL A 174 -12.09 -6.03 -30.51
CA VAL A 174 -13.55 -6.23 -30.39
C VAL A 174 -14.03 -6.20 -28.94
N CYS A 175 -13.12 -6.01 -27.98
CA CYS A 175 -13.42 -6.08 -26.56
C CYS A 175 -13.58 -4.69 -25.93
N GLN A 176 -14.61 -4.52 -25.12
CA GLN A 176 -14.82 -3.33 -24.29
C GLN A 176 -14.90 -3.70 -22.81
N VAL A 177 -14.46 -2.78 -21.96
CA VAL A 177 -14.47 -2.88 -20.51
C VAL A 177 -15.70 -2.14 -19.98
N PRO A 178 -16.68 -2.86 -19.39
CA PRO A 178 -17.80 -2.26 -18.68
C PRO A 178 -17.33 -1.37 -17.52
N SER A 179 -18.11 -0.32 -17.24
CA SER A 179 -17.91 0.57 -16.09
C SER A 179 -18.18 -0.13 -14.76
N GLY A 180 -17.66 0.45 -13.66
CA GLY A 180 -17.96 -0.01 -12.31
C GLY A 180 -17.32 -1.34 -11.91
N GLN A 181 -16.19 -1.71 -12.50
CA GLN A 181 -15.49 -2.95 -12.14
C GLN A 181 -14.36 -2.69 -11.15
N LEU A 182 -14.50 -3.22 -9.92
CA LEU A 182 -13.50 -3.08 -8.86
C LEU A 182 -12.18 -3.78 -9.19
N MET A 183 -11.10 -3.05 -9.05
CA MET A 183 -9.73 -3.56 -9.10
C MET A 183 -9.24 -3.89 -7.69
N LYS A 184 -9.04 -5.19 -7.43
CA LYS A 184 -8.51 -5.71 -6.14
C LYS A 184 -6.99 -5.93 -6.15
N LYS A 185 -6.30 -5.37 -7.13
CA LYS A 185 -4.86 -5.57 -7.38
C LYS A 185 -4.05 -4.44 -6.75
N GLU A 186 -2.81 -4.73 -6.39
CA GLU A 186 -1.89 -3.71 -5.88
C GLU A 186 -1.63 -2.63 -6.93
N LEU A 187 -1.67 -1.38 -6.48
CA LEU A 187 -1.28 -0.24 -7.27
C LEU A 187 0.24 -0.04 -7.23
N PRO A 188 0.84 0.45 -8.33
CA PRO A 188 2.21 0.96 -8.30
C PRO A 188 2.36 2.08 -7.27
N MET A 189 3.50 2.12 -6.59
CA MET A 189 3.78 3.11 -5.53
C MET A 189 3.66 4.56 -6.01
N GLU A 190 3.92 4.82 -7.30
CA GLU A 190 3.81 6.15 -7.88
C GLU A 190 2.36 6.67 -7.88
N LYS A 191 1.37 5.78 -7.83
CA LYS A 191 -0.06 6.11 -7.86
C LYS A 191 -0.69 6.22 -6.47
N THR A 192 -0.06 5.66 -5.43
CA THR A 192 -0.59 5.69 -4.06
C THR A 192 -0.85 7.12 -3.57
N LYS A 193 0.01 8.08 -3.96
CA LYS A 193 -0.20 9.51 -3.63
C LYS A 193 -1.52 10.04 -4.18
N ALA A 194 -1.88 9.69 -5.41
CA ALA A 194 -3.12 10.14 -6.03
C ALA A 194 -4.37 9.56 -5.33
N VAL A 195 -4.30 8.30 -4.88
CA VAL A 195 -5.35 7.65 -4.07
C VAL A 195 -5.51 8.38 -2.75
N VAL A 196 -4.40 8.61 -2.05
CA VAL A 196 -4.38 9.30 -0.76
C VAL A 196 -4.93 10.71 -0.92
N ASP A 197 -4.51 11.45 -1.94
CA ASP A 197 -4.95 12.83 -2.16
C ASP A 197 -6.42 12.92 -2.58
N PHE A 198 -6.98 11.91 -3.26
CA PHE A 198 -8.42 11.80 -3.50
C PHE A 198 -9.21 11.37 -2.25
N SER A 199 -8.61 10.55 -1.39
CA SER A 199 -9.27 10.01 -0.18
C SER A 199 -9.28 11.01 0.98
N LYS A 200 -8.33 11.95 1.00
CA LYS A 200 -8.25 13.02 1.99
C LYS A 200 -9.40 13.99 1.82
N MET A 201 -9.99 14.36 2.94
CA MET A 201 -11.03 15.37 3.03
C MET A 201 -10.90 16.03 4.40
N ASN A 202 -11.11 17.34 4.49
CA ASN A 202 -11.07 17.98 5.80
C ASN A 202 -12.27 17.51 6.65
N PRO A 203 -12.18 17.52 8.00
CA PRO A 203 -13.24 16.95 8.83
C PRO A 203 -14.65 17.53 8.57
N PRO A 204 -14.85 18.86 8.43
CA PRO A 204 -16.18 19.42 8.16
C PRO A 204 -16.78 19.00 6.81
N GLU A 205 -15.98 18.92 5.74
CA GLU A 205 -16.42 18.38 4.45
C GLU A 205 -16.72 16.88 4.55
N ARG A 206 -15.88 16.12 5.27
CA ARG A 206 -16.09 14.69 5.48
C ARG A 206 -17.42 14.43 6.18
N PHE A 207 -17.73 15.18 7.22
CA PHE A 207 -19.01 15.08 7.92
C PHE A 207 -20.20 15.37 7.00
N ARG A 208 -20.15 16.45 6.21
CA ARG A 208 -21.21 16.77 5.25
C ARG A 208 -21.41 15.65 4.23
N SER A 209 -20.32 15.16 3.63
CA SER A 209 -20.39 14.08 2.64
C SER A 209 -20.93 12.77 3.23
N ILE A 210 -20.62 12.44 4.50
CA ILE A 210 -21.21 11.29 5.20
C ILE A 210 -22.72 11.46 5.39
N VAL A 211 -23.17 12.66 5.77
CA VAL A 211 -24.60 12.98 5.94
C VAL A 211 -25.34 12.93 4.60
N ASP A 212 -24.75 13.44 3.53
CA ASP A 212 -25.34 13.38 2.19
C ASP A 212 -25.38 11.94 1.65
N GLY A 213 -24.41 11.10 2.05
CA GLY A 213 -24.32 9.68 1.67
C GLY A 213 -25.24 8.74 2.45
N LEU A 214 -25.94 9.23 3.48
CA LEU A 214 -26.84 8.45 4.35
C LEU A 214 -28.20 8.12 3.70
N GLU A 215 -28.46 8.55 2.46
CA GLU A 215 -29.62 8.15 1.65
C GLU A 215 -29.54 6.67 1.21
N SER A 216 -29.50 5.74 2.16
CA SER A 216 -29.46 4.32 1.90
C SER A 216 -30.88 3.74 1.88
N GLU A 217 -31.42 3.50 0.69
CA GLU A 217 -32.67 2.77 0.42
C GLU A 217 -32.65 1.37 1.09
N TYR A 218 -31.46 0.82 1.36
CA TYR A 218 -31.22 -0.49 1.99
C TYR A 218 -31.81 -0.61 3.40
N VAL A 219 -31.62 0.39 4.26
CA VAL A 219 -32.04 0.29 5.68
C VAL A 219 -33.56 0.35 5.81
N ARG A 220 -34.22 1.10 4.92
CA ARG A 220 -35.69 1.17 4.85
C ARG A 220 -36.31 -0.18 4.45
N GLN A 221 -35.63 -0.98 3.62
CA GLN A 221 -36.13 -2.29 3.19
C GLN A 221 -36.21 -3.31 4.35
N PHE A 222 -35.36 -3.17 5.38
CA PHE A 222 -35.40 -4.01 6.58
C PHE A 222 -36.35 -3.47 7.67
N GLY A 223 -37.21 -2.50 7.33
CA GLY A 223 -38.13 -1.88 8.30
C GLY A 223 -37.45 -1.03 9.37
N MET A 224 -36.16 -0.69 9.18
CA MET A 224 -35.42 0.18 10.08
C MET A 224 -35.56 1.64 9.64
N SER A 225 -35.98 2.50 10.56
CA SER A 225 -36.00 3.95 10.35
C SER A 225 -34.69 4.56 10.85
N ILE A 226 -33.95 5.22 9.96
CA ILE A 226 -32.81 6.07 10.36
C ILE A 226 -33.36 7.45 10.68
N GLU A 227 -33.12 7.93 11.90
CA GLU A 227 -33.41 9.29 12.29
C GLU A 227 -32.35 10.24 11.68
N THR A 228 -32.48 10.55 10.39
CA THR A 228 -31.51 11.39 9.67
C THR A 228 -31.48 12.83 10.19
N GLN A 229 -32.59 13.30 10.80
CA GLN A 229 -32.71 14.62 11.39
C GLN A 229 -31.93 14.78 12.70
N ALA A 230 -31.64 13.68 13.42
CA ALA A 230 -30.86 13.72 14.66
C ALA A 230 -29.35 13.94 14.40
N GLY A 231 -28.90 13.80 13.14
CA GLY A 231 -27.51 13.96 12.76
C GLY A 231 -26.57 12.92 13.41
N PRO A 232 -25.25 13.14 13.33
CA PRO A 232 -24.27 12.27 13.97
C PRO A 232 -24.45 12.21 15.50
N LEU A 233 -24.19 11.04 16.07
CA LEU A 233 -24.26 10.84 17.53
C LEU A 233 -23.25 11.73 18.26
N SER A 234 -23.73 12.57 19.17
CA SER A 234 -22.89 13.35 20.08
C SER A 234 -22.50 12.53 21.32
N ILE A 235 -21.22 12.53 21.66
CA ILE A 235 -20.68 11.82 22.84
C ILE A 235 -19.74 12.74 23.63
N LYS A 236 -19.74 12.59 24.96
CA LYS A 236 -18.79 13.29 25.83
C LYS A 236 -17.44 12.57 25.80
N ALA A 237 -16.43 13.21 25.23
CA ALA A 237 -15.06 12.71 25.18
C ALA A 237 -14.19 13.28 26.31
N ARG A 238 -13.04 12.64 26.57
CA ARG A 238 -11.99 13.13 27.47
C ARG A 238 -10.70 13.29 26.68
N VAL A 239 -10.01 14.43 26.86
CA VAL A 239 -8.66 14.65 26.34
C VAL A 239 -7.68 14.35 27.47
N LEU A 240 -6.87 13.31 27.30
CA LEU A 240 -5.88 12.91 28.31
C LEU A 240 -4.66 13.84 28.24
N SER A 241 -4.10 14.17 29.41
CA SER A 241 -2.81 14.88 29.48
C SER A 241 -1.70 13.98 28.94
N PRO A 242 -0.87 14.45 27.99
CA PRO A 242 0.24 13.67 27.47
C PRO A 242 1.33 13.50 28.54
N PRO A 243 2.08 12.37 28.53
CA PRO A 243 3.17 12.16 29.46
C PRO A 243 4.33 13.12 29.19
N THR A 244 5.07 13.49 30.24
CA THR A 244 6.32 14.23 30.08
C THR A 244 7.44 13.27 29.69
N LEU A 245 8.22 13.66 28.68
CA LEU A 245 9.38 12.92 28.20
C LEU A 245 10.65 13.50 28.83
N LYS A 246 11.57 12.63 29.24
CA LYS A 246 12.87 12.98 29.83
C LYS A 246 14.01 12.60 28.89
N TYR A 247 14.98 13.50 28.80
CA TYR A 247 16.15 13.46 27.93
C TYR A 247 17.47 13.47 28.72
N GLY A 248 18.59 13.33 28.02
CA GLY A 248 19.90 13.19 28.65
C GLY A 248 20.45 14.49 29.26
N PRO A 249 21.46 14.40 30.15
CA PRO A 249 21.98 15.54 30.90
C PRO A 249 22.60 16.65 30.04
N GLY A 250 23.05 16.35 28.81
CA GLY A 250 23.57 17.36 27.87
C GLY A 250 22.48 18.20 27.17
N SER A 251 21.21 17.99 27.50
CA SER A 251 20.10 18.72 26.89
C SER A 251 19.96 20.12 27.50
N LYS A 252 19.65 21.12 26.66
CA LYS A 252 19.22 22.44 27.14
C LYS A 252 17.87 22.39 27.85
N LEU A 253 17.02 21.47 27.41
CA LEU A 253 15.72 21.14 28.02
C LEU A 253 15.71 19.66 28.33
N SER A 254 15.87 19.31 29.60
CA SER A 254 15.92 17.92 30.08
C SER A 254 14.56 17.21 30.02
N THR A 255 13.46 17.96 29.99
CA THR A 255 12.11 17.42 29.86
C THR A 255 11.27 18.17 28.83
N ILE A 256 10.25 17.51 28.29
CA ILE A 256 9.25 18.11 27.40
C ILE A 256 7.91 17.38 27.52
N THR A 257 6.83 18.14 27.68
CA THR A 257 5.47 17.63 27.57
C THR A 257 4.96 17.90 26.15
N PRO A 258 4.62 16.86 25.36
CA PRO A 258 4.10 17.03 24.00
C PRO A 258 2.86 17.93 23.97
N LYS A 259 2.68 18.67 22.87
CA LYS A 259 1.46 19.44 22.61
C LYS A 259 0.84 18.97 21.31
N ASN A 260 -0.48 18.73 21.33
CA ASN A 260 -1.23 18.23 20.17
C ASN A 260 -0.58 16.99 19.52
N GLY A 261 -0.04 16.08 20.35
CA GLY A 261 0.59 14.84 19.90
C GLY A 261 1.98 14.99 19.26
N ALA A 262 2.60 16.16 19.32
CA ALA A 262 3.89 16.41 18.68
C ALA A 262 4.90 17.11 19.60
N TRP A 263 6.18 16.85 19.33
CA TRP A 263 7.33 17.54 19.91
C TRP A 263 8.54 17.42 18.97
N ASN A 264 9.64 18.10 19.28
CA ASN A 264 10.88 18.02 18.49
C ASN A 264 12.12 17.80 19.36
N MET A 265 13.20 17.40 18.71
CA MET A 265 14.52 17.11 19.30
C MET A 265 15.42 18.35 19.46
N LEU A 266 14.92 19.56 19.16
CA LEU A 266 15.77 20.74 19.17
C LEU A 266 16.30 21.00 20.60
N GLY A 267 17.62 21.10 20.71
CA GLY A 267 18.32 21.33 21.98
C GLY A 267 18.30 20.17 22.96
N LYS A 268 18.01 18.93 22.51
CA LYS A 268 17.89 17.75 23.37
C LYS A 268 18.89 16.67 22.96
N HIS A 269 19.63 16.18 23.94
CA HIS A 269 20.48 15.01 23.79
C HIS A 269 19.71 13.75 24.18
N PHE A 270 20.03 12.64 23.54
CA PHE A 270 19.42 11.36 23.89
C PHE A 270 19.65 11.01 25.35
N PHE A 271 18.68 10.33 25.96
CA PHE A 271 18.77 9.89 27.35
C PHE A 271 20.01 9.03 27.60
N ARG A 272 20.28 8.10 26.68
CA ARG A 272 21.50 7.29 26.64
C ARG A 272 22.01 7.19 25.21
N PRO A 273 22.91 8.09 24.76
CA PRO A 273 23.48 8.01 23.43
C PRO A 273 24.46 6.83 23.33
N ALA A 274 24.39 6.05 22.26
CA ALA A 274 25.37 5.03 21.94
C ALA A 274 26.50 5.62 21.08
N PRO A 275 27.78 5.46 21.45
CA PRO A 275 28.89 5.97 20.66
C PRO A 275 29.04 5.20 19.33
N ILE A 276 29.50 5.91 18.30
CA ILE A 276 29.86 5.32 17.00
C ILE A 276 31.38 5.33 16.89
N GLU A 277 31.99 4.17 17.07
CA GLU A 277 33.45 4.01 16.99
C GLU A 277 33.90 3.91 15.54
N ARG A 278 33.29 2.99 14.78
CA ARG A 278 33.62 2.70 13.39
C ARG A 278 32.35 2.48 12.58
N TRP A 279 32.35 2.93 11.34
CA TRP A 279 31.25 2.76 10.40
C TRP A 279 31.76 2.89 8.98
N VAL A 280 31.00 2.34 8.03
CA VAL A 280 31.30 2.35 6.60
C VAL A 280 30.05 2.73 5.81
N ILE A 281 30.24 3.20 4.59
CA ILE A 281 29.16 3.61 3.70
C ILE A 281 29.20 2.79 2.41
N VAL A 282 28.10 2.13 2.11
CA VAL A 282 27.90 1.41 0.84
C VAL A 282 26.89 2.18 0.00
N ILE A 283 27.29 2.55 -1.22
CA ILE A 283 26.52 3.41 -2.10
C ILE A 283 26.02 2.58 -3.27
N TYR A 284 24.70 2.37 -3.34
CA TYR A 284 24.04 1.66 -4.42
C TYR A 284 23.53 2.58 -5.55
N GLU A 285 23.69 3.89 -5.38
CA GLU A 285 23.35 4.88 -6.41
C GLU A 285 24.50 5.02 -7.42
N ARG A 286 24.18 5.41 -8.66
CA ARG A 286 25.20 5.66 -9.67
C ARG A 286 26.15 6.79 -9.27
N LYS A 287 27.44 6.62 -9.51
CA LYS A 287 28.50 7.57 -9.13
C LYS A 287 28.29 8.95 -9.74
N GLU A 288 27.74 9.02 -10.94
CA GLU A 288 27.43 10.26 -11.65
C GLU A 288 26.30 11.04 -10.95
N LEU A 289 25.36 10.33 -10.33
CA LEU A 289 24.25 10.92 -9.60
C LEU A 289 24.63 11.23 -8.16
N PHE A 290 25.38 10.38 -7.49
CA PHE A 290 25.80 10.58 -6.10
C PHE A 290 27.32 10.61 -6.01
N THR A 291 27.87 11.74 -6.42
CA THR A 291 29.31 12.01 -6.44
C THR A 291 29.92 12.00 -5.04
N GLU A 292 31.25 11.88 -4.96
CA GLU A 292 32.00 11.94 -3.71
C GLU A 292 31.72 13.21 -2.88
N LYS A 293 31.54 14.36 -3.54
CA LYS A 293 31.14 15.61 -2.86
C LYS A 293 29.82 15.44 -2.09
N ASN A 294 28.84 14.74 -2.68
CA ASN A 294 27.57 14.45 -2.00
C ASN A 294 27.77 13.51 -0.82
N VAL A 295 28.64 12.50 -0.94
CA VAL A 295 28.99 11.59 0.15
C VAL A 295 29.61 12.36 1.32
N ARG A 296 30.60 13.21 1.06
CA ARG A 296 31.25 14.02 2.11
C ARG A 296 30.27 14.98 2.80
N LYS A 297 29.37 15.63 2.03
CA LYS A 297 28.30 16.47 2.59
C LYS A 297 27.34 15.66 3.47
N MET A 298 26.99 14.44 3.04
CA MET A 298 26.15 13.51 3.80
C MET A 298 26.81 13.08 5.11
N VAL A 299 28.10 12.71 5.07
CA VAL A 299 28.90 12.35 6.25
C VAL A 299 28.91 13.50 7.24
N GLN A 300 29.25 14.71 6.78
CA GLN A 300 29.27 15.90 7.63
C GLN A 300 27.91 16.15 8.29
N GLY A 301 26.83 16.12 7.49
CA GLY A 301 25.47 16.31 7.99
C GLY A 301 25.05 15.26 9.03
N LEU A 302 25.45 14.00 8.83
CA LEU A 302 25.18 12.93 9.80
C LEU A 302 25.99 13.10 11.09
N VAL A 303 27.29 13.40 10.98
CA VAL A 303 28.18 13.63 12.14
C VAL A 303 27.68 14.80 12.98
N ASP A 304 27.29 15.91 12.32
CA ASP A 304 26.70 17.06 13.00
C ASP A 304 25.35 16.71 13.64
N GLY A 305 24.52 15.92 12.93
CA GLY A 305 23.28 15.37 13.46
C GLY A 305 23.48 14.55 14.73
N CYS A 306 24.44 13.63 14.71
CA CYS A 306 24.83 12.80 15.86
C CYS A 306 25.28 13.67 17.04
N ARG A 307 26.18 14.64 16.80
CA ARG A 307 26.65 15.56 17.84
C ARG A 307 25.48 16.34 18.47
N ASN A 308 24.56 16.85 17.66
CA ASN A 308 23.41 17.64 18.12
C ASN A 308 22.45 16.87 19.04
N VAL A 309 22.46 15.53 18.97
CA VAL A 309 21.66 14.66 19.83
C VAL A 309 22.50 13.92 20.87
N GLY A 310 23.76 14.30 21.06
CA GLY A 310 24.65 13.75 22.07
C GLY A 310 25.34 12.43 21.71
N ILE A 311 25.25 11.96 20.46
CA ILE A 311 26.03 10.81 19.99
C ILE A 311 27.46 11.25 19.71
N THR A 312 28.41 10.57 20.34
CA THR A 312 29.84 10.73 20.04
C THR A 312 30.20 9.87 18.81
N VAL A 313 30.75 10.50 17.77
CA VAL A 313 31.27 9.82 16.59
C VAL A 313 32.79 9.95 16.59
N GLN A 314 33.50 8.82 16.73
CA GLN A 314 34.97 8.79 16.73
C GLN A 314 35.51 8.84 15.29
N GLU A 315 35.00 7.97 14.41
CA GLU A 315 35.36 7.94 12.99
C GLU A 315 34.62 9.01 12.18
N LYS A 316 35.32 10.07 11.77
CA LYS A 316 34.74 11.21 11.03
C LYS A 316 34.95 11.12 9.51
N ASP A 317 35.87 10.27 9.04
CA ASP A 317 36.13 10.04 7.62
C ASP A 317 35.96 8.54 7.31
N PRO A 318 34.72 8.02 7.37
CA PRO A 318 34.46 6.60 7.16
C PRO A 318 34.78 6.18 5.73
N LEU A 319 35.18 4.92 5.56
CA LEU A 319 35.34 4.31 4.24
C LEU A 319 34.00 4.28 3.51
N PHE A 320 33.99 4.69 2.25
CA PHE A 320 32.83 4.58 1.37
C PHE A 320 33.18 3.90 0.03
N LYS A 321 32.26 3.08 -0.48
CA LYS A 321 32.38 2.41 -1.78
C LYS A 321 31.06 2.41 -2.55
N TRP A 322 31.17 2.46 -3.88
CA TRP A 322 30.03 2.23 -4.78
C TRP A 322 29.95 0.74 -5.09
N GLU A 323 28.80 0.14 -4.82
CA GLU A 323 28.58 -1.30 -4.96
C GLU A 323 27.26 -1.59 -5.66
N ASN A 324 27.05 -2.83 -6.08
CA ASN A 324 25.77 -3.27 -6.64
C ASN A 324 24.78 -3.62 -5.52
N GLY A 325 23.55 -3.10 -5.61
CA GLY A 325 22.47 -3.30 -4.65
C GLY A 325 21.91 -4.73 -4.54
N GLN A 326 22.48 -5.69 -5.27
CA GLN A 326 22.11 -7.11 -5.21
C GLN A 326 22.86 -7.91 -4.12
N GLY A 327 23.72 -7.25 -3.32
CA GLY A 327 24.42 -7.90 -2.21
C GLY A 327 23.50 -8.25 -1.02
N ASN A 328 23.95 -9.20 -0.19
CA ASN A 328 23.21 -9.64 1.00
C ASN A 328 23.87 -9.14 2.30
N ILE A 329 23.71 -7.85 2.59
CA ILE A 329 24.24 -7.24 3.82
C ILE A 329 23.48 -7.69 5.09
N ALA A 330 22.27 -8.24 4.93
CA ALA A 330 21.41 -8.63 6.05
C ALA A 330 22.00 -9.82 6.84
N ASP A 331 22.69 -10.73 6.15
CA ASP A 331 23.25 -11.95 6.77
C ASP A 331 24.54 -11.70 7.55
N MET A 332 25.12 -10.50 7.48
CA MET A 332 26.41 -10.19 8.12
C MET A 332 26.29 -9.86 9.61
N GLY A 333 25.08 -9.77 10.17
CA GLY A 333 24.87 -9.48 11.60
C GLY A 333 25.29 -8.06 12.02
N VAL A 334 25.43 -7.13 11.07
CA VAL A 334 25.82 -5.73 11.32
C VAL A 334 24.62 -4.81 11.35
N ALA A 335 24.63 -3.82 12.25
CA ALA A 335 23.60 -2.79 12.30
C ALA A 335 23.66 -1.92 11.03
N THR A 336 22.58 -1.87 10.25
CA THR A 336 22.50 -1.09 9.01
C THR A 336 21.51 0.06 9.10
N GLN A 337 21.78 1.16 8.38
CA GLN A 337 20.83 2.28 8.22
C GLN A 337 20.81 2.75 6.77
N CYS A 338 19.76 2.38 6.03
CA CYS A 338 19.59 2.81 4.65
C CYS A 338 19.10 4.27 4.57
N LEU A 339 19.61 5.01 3.60
CA LEU A 339 19.25 6.40 3.32
C LEU A 339 18.99 6.57 1.82
N ARG A 340 18.03 7.42 1.45
CA ARG A 340 17.75 7.72 0.04
C ARG A 340 18.71 8.79 -0.46
N SER A 341 19.43 8.51 -1.55
CA SER A 341 20.42 9.42 -2.18
C SER A 341 19.86 10.83 -2.38
N MET A 342 18.67 10.94 -2.98
CA MET A 342 18.00 12.23 -3.23
C MET A 342 17.70 13.02 -1.96
N THR A 343 17.36 12.36 -0.86
CA THR A 343 17.07 13.04 0.42
C THR A 343 18.36 13.52 1.10
N CYS A 344 19.46 12.79 0.94
CA CYS A 344 20.75 13.15 1.52
C CYS A 344 21.40 14.40 0.90
N ARG A 345 21.15 14.68 -0.40
CA ARG A 345 21.78 15.81 -1.10
C ARG A 345 21.49 17.17 -0.45
N ASP A 346 20.24 17.39 -0.03
CA ASP A 346 19.75 18.65 0.53
C ASP A 346 19.06 18.45 1.88
N ALA A 347 19.56 17.48 2.65
CA ALA A 347 19.06 17.15 3.96
C ALA A 347 19.19 18.32 4.94
N ARG A 348 18.07 18.68 5.57
CA ARG A 348 18.02 19.67 6.66
C ARG A 348 18.44 19.03 7.99
N PRO A 349 18.86 19.81 9.00
CA PRO A 349 19.21 19.29 10.33
C PRO A 349 18.13 18.36 10.95
N GLN A 350 16.85 18.66 10.72
CA GLN A 350 15.74 17.83 11.19
C GLN A 350 15.76 16.40 10.60
N TYR A 351 16.20 16.24 9.34
CA TYR A 351 16.32 14.92 8.73
C TYR A 351 17.41 14.11 9.43
N TRP A 352 18.57 14.71 9.70
CA TRP A 352 19.67 14.05 10.40
C TRP A 352 19.29 13.66 11.83
N ALA A 353 18.57 14.51 12.56
CA ALA A 353 18.03 14.16 13.87
C ALA A 353 17.09 12.94 13.79
N ASN A 354 16.23 12.86 12.76
CA ASN A 354 15.34 11.71 12.54
C ASN A 354 16.09 10.43 12.14
N VAL A 355 17.22 10.55 11.45
CA VAL A 355 18.13 9.42 11.18
C VAL A 355 18.79 8.96 12.47
N CYS A 356 19.29 9.88 13.30
CA CYS A 356 19.92 9.55 14.57
C CYS A 356 18.95 8.88 15.56
N LEU A 357 17.66 9.26 15.54
CA LEU A 357 16.60 8.59 16.29
C LEU A 357 16.47 7.09 15.94
N LYS A 358 16.92 6.67 14.75
CA LYS A 358 16.94 5.27 14.31
C LYS A 358 18.29 4.59 14.57
N ILE A 359 19.39 5.31 14.40
CA ILE A 359 20.74 4.76 14.62
C ILE A 359 20.96 4.44 16.10
N ASN A 360 20.60 5.36 16.98
CA ASN A 360 20.85 5.22 18.41
C ASN A 360 20.28 3.91 19.01
N PRO A 361 18.99 3.56 18.83
CA PRO A 361 18.46 2.30 19.36
C PRO A 361 19.06 1.05 18.70
N LYS A 362 19.45 1.11 17.41
CA LYS A 362 20.15 0.00 16.74
C LYS A 362 21.52 -0.30 17.34
N LEU A 363 22.15 0.69 17.96
CA LEU A 363 23.40 0.56 18.70
C LEU A 363 23.17 0.38 20.21
N GLY A 364 21.93 0.09 20.63
CA GLY A 364 21.57 -0.15 22.03
C GLY A 364 21.36 1.12 22.88
N GLY A 365 21.38 2.31 22.28
CA GLY A 365 21.09 3.57 22.94
C GLY A 365 19.60 3.74 23.29
N ILE A 366 19.29 4.73 24.13
CA ILE A 366 17.94 5.12 24.52
C ILE A 366 17.73 6.59 24.14
N ASN A 367 16.72 6.88 23.32
CA ASN A 367 16.48 8.24 22.84
C ASN A 367 15.89 9.15 23.92
N ASN A 368 14.86 8.68 24.61
CA ASN A 368 14.17 9.36 25.69
C ASN A 368 13.48 8.30 26.56
N VAL A 369 13.06 8.70 27.76
CA VAL A 369 12.25 7.88 28.65
C VAL A 369 11.04 8.69 29.11
N ILE A 370 10.00 8.02 29.61
CA ILE A 370 8.88 8.70 30.23
C ILE A 370 9.30 9.16 31.63
N GLU A 371 8.96 10.40 31.99
CA GLU A 371 9.18 10.89 33.34
C GLU A 371 8.25 10.15 34.32
N PRO A 372 8.78 9.50 35.38
CA PRO A 372 7.97 8.78 36.34
C PRO A 372 6.89 9.67 36.95
N SER A 373 5.66 9.18 36.97
CA SER A 373 4.50 9.86 37.53
C SER A 373 3.56 8.87 38.20
N LYS A 374 2.73 9.33 39.15
CA LYS A 374 1.76 8.47 39.84
C LYS A 374 0.82 7.74 38.88
N SER A 375 0.48 8.35 37.74
CA SER A 375 -0.40 7.76 36.72
C SER A 375 0.25 6.68 35.88
N LEU A 376 1.58 6.56 35.91
CA LEU A 376 2.36 5.62 35.08
C LEU A 376 3.26 4.71 35.91
N SER A 377 3.08 4.68 37.24
CA SER A 377 3.91 3.89 38.14
C SER A 377 3.93 2.41 37.76
N VAL A 378 2.80 1.85 37.30
CA VAL A 378 2.72 0.46 36.82
C VAL A 378 3.70 0.15 35.70
N LEU A 379 4.03 1.14 34.85
CA LEU A 379 4.95 0.95 33.73
C LEU A 379 6.41 1.19 34.12
N THR A 380 6.66 2.01 35.15
CA THR A 380 7.99 2.51 35.50
C THR A 380 8.52 2.03 36.85
N ASP A 381 7.80 1.15 37.55
CA ASP A 381 8.19 0.64 38.87
C ASP A 381 9.26 -0.46 38.72
N PRO A 382 10.52 -0.22 39.17
CA PRO A 382 11.57 -1.22 39.10
C PRO A 382 11.39 -2.34 40.15
N HIS A 383 10.59 -2.13 41.20
CA HIS A 383 10.35 -3.12 42.25
C HIS A 383 9.24 -4.11 41.88
N ASN A 384 8.29 -3.68 41.04
CA ASN A 384 7.24 -4.52 40.47
C ASN A 384 7.29 -4.42 38.93
N PRO A 385 8.29 -5.07 38.29
CA PRO A 385 8.53 -4.89 36.87
C PRO A 385 7.36 -5.39 36.04
N THR A 386 6.88 -4.54 35.13
CA THR A 386 5.85 -4.87 34.15
C THR A 386 6.49 -5.06 32.77
N ILE A 387 6.15 -6.15 32.08
CA ILE A 387 6.51 -6.33 30.66
C ILE A 387 5.36 -5.85 29.77
N ILE A 388 5.68 -4.98 28.81
CA ILE A 388 4.77 -4.58 27.74
C ILE A 388 5.07 -5.46 26.53
N MET A 389 4.05 -6.15 26.03
CA MET A 389 4.15 -6.93 24.80
C MET A 389 3.27 -6.34 23.70
N GLY A 390 3.73 -6.45 22.46
CA GLY A 390 2.95 -6.14 21.26
C GLY A 390 3.07 -7.28 20.27
N ALA A 391 1.97 -7.64 19.61
CA ALA A 391 1.93 -8.72 18.64
C ALA A 391 1.22 -8.27 17.36
N ASP A 392 1.72 -8.70 16.20
CA ASP A 392 1.13 -8.39 14.90
C ASP A 392 1.30 -9.56 13.92
N VAL A 393 0.35 -9.66 12.98
CA VAL A 393 0.37 -10.65 11.91
C VAL A 393 0.22 -9.95 10.57
N VAL A 394 1.18 -10.19 9.68
CA VAL A 394 1.19 -9.64 8.32
C VAL A 394 0.82 -10.73 7.32
N HIS A 395 -0.29 -10.51 6.62
CA HIS A 395 -0.76 -11.41 5.56
C HIS A 395 -0.18 -11.05 4.19
N PRO A 396 -0.06 -12.04 3.29
CA PRO A 396 0.36 -11.77 1.93
C PRO A 396 -0.71 -10.97 1.16
N PRO A 397 -0.28 -10.19 0.14
CA PRO A 397 -1.17 -9.40 -0.69
C PRO A 397 -2.37 -10.19 -1.23
N PRO A 398 -3.53 -9.55 -1.44
CA PRO A 398 -4.70 -10.21 -2.04
C PRO A 398 -4.35 -10.93 -3.35
N GLY A 399 -4.82 -12.17 -3.49
CA GLY A 399 -4.57 -12.99 -4.69
C GLY A 399 -3.23 -13.75 -4.70
N SER A 400 -2.34 -13.54 -3.73
CA SER A 400 -1.13 -14.36 -3.56
C SER A 400 -1.51 -15.81 -3.20
N LYS A 401 -0.94 -16.79 -3.91
CA LYS A 401 -1.07 -18.23 -3.62
C LYS A 401 0.24 -18.76 -3.05
N GLY A 402 0.16 -19.60 -2.02
CA GLY A 402 1.33 -20.28 -1.44
C GLY A 402 2.28 -19.38 -0.65
N ARG A 403 1.90 -18.14 -0.33
CA ARG A 403 2.70 -17.27 0.55
C ARG A 403 2.20 -17.37 2.00
N PRO A 404 3.07 -17.55 2.99
CA PRO A 404 2.67 -17.65 4.40
C PRO A 404 2.29 -16.28 4.98
N SER A 405 1.77 -16.29 6.21
CA SER A 405 1.70 -15.09 7.04
C SER A 405 2.97 -15.00 7.89
N PHE A 406 3.39 -13.78 8.23
CA PHE A 406 4.50 -13.53 9.13
C PHE A 406 3.96 -12.98 10.45
N THR A 407 4.44 -13.51 11.57
CA THR A 407 4.07 -13.04 12.90
C THR A 407 5.25 -12.35 13.55
N SER A 408 4.97 -11.38 14.41
CA SER A 408 5.98 -10.71 15.22
C SER A 408 5.43 -10.46 16.61
N VAL A 409 6.22 -10.77 17.64
CA VAL A 409 5.96 -10.43 19.04
C VAL A 409 7.14 -9.62 19.54
N VAL A 410 6.86 -8.48 20.16
CA VAL A 410 7.88 -7.64 20.81
C VAL A 410 7.61 -7.56 22.30
N GLY A 411 8.66 -7.54 23.11
CA GLY A 411 8.59 -7.41 24.57
C GLY A 411 9.54 -6.33 25.09
N SER A 412 9.08 -5.52 26.03
CA SER A 412 9.93 -4.51 26.68
C SER A 412 10.98 -5.16 27.58
N MET A 413 12.22 -4.68 27.53
CA MET A 413 13.37 -5.27 28.23
C MET A 413 13.95 -4.37 29.34
N ASP A 414 13.26 -3.28 29.68
CA ASP A 414 13.66 -2.36 30.74
C ASP A 414 12.45 -1.71 31.43
N SER A 415 12.62 -1.25 32.67
CA SER A 415 11.56 -0.57 33.43
C SER A 415 11.21 0.82 32.88
N ASN A 416 11.97 1.34 31.90
CA ASN A 416 11.61 2.59 31.22
C ASN A 416 10.72 2.33 30.00
N THR A 417 10.44 1.07 29.64
CA THR A 417 9.69 0.68 28.44
C THR A 417 10.28 1.26 27.14
N ALA A 418 11.60 1.44 27.12
CA ALA A 418 12.32 2.14 26.06
C ALA A 418 13.07 1.18 25.12
N LYS A 419 13.31 -0.07 25.56
CA LYS A 419 13.95 -1.11 24.77
C LYS A 419 12.98 -2.27 24.53
N TYR A 420 13.00 -2.78 23.30
CA TYR A 420 12.21 -3.94 22.91
C TYR A 420 13.09 -4.95 22.17
N ILE A 421 12.84 -6.23 22.44
CA ILE A 421 13.33 -7.34 21.62
C ILE A 421 12.14 -7.90 20.84
N ALA A 422 12.41 -8.36 19.62
CA ALA A 422 11.40 -8.93 18.73
C ALA A 422 11.72 -10.40 18.45
N THR A 423 10.68 -11.23 18.44
CA THR A 423 10.70 -12.58 17.88
C THR A 423 9.73 -12.59 16.70
N SER A 424 10.11 -13.24 15.61
CA SER A 424 9.26 -13.36 14.43
C SER A 424 9.19 -14.80 13.97
N SER A 425 8.02 -15.23 13.50
CA SER A 425 7.79 -16.58 12.98
C SER A 425 7.00 -16.53 11.67
N VAL A 426 6.84 -17.68 11.04
CA VAL A 426 6.09 -17.88 9.81
C VAL A 426 4.99 -18.87 10.10
N GLN A 427 3.76 -18.55 9.69
CA GLN A 427 2.61 -19.41 9.92
C GLN A 427 1.73 -19.54 8.68
N THR A 428 0.67 -20.34 8.81
CA THR A 428 -0.30 -20.57 7.74
C THR A 428 -0.82 -19.26 7.14
N SER A 429 -1.02 -19.27 5.82
CA SER A 429 -1.46 -18.11 5.07
C SER A 429 -2.83 -17.61 5.56
N ARG A 430 -2.95 -16.30 5.82
CA ARG A 430 -4.18 -15.61 6.23
C ARG A 430 -4.79 -16.10 7.54
N GLN A 431 -3.97 -16.68 8.41
CA GLN A 431 -4.34 -17.02 9.76
C GLN A 431 -3.99 -15.86 10.69
N GLU A 432 -4.97 -15.36 11.45
CA GLU A 432 -4.80 -14.22 12.38
C GLU A 432 -4.28 -14.66 13.76
N MET A 433 -4.69 -15.83 14.24
CA MET A 433 -4.21 -16.37 15.52
C MET A 433 -2.74 -16.76 15.39
N ILE A 434 -1.90 -16.29 16.31
CA ILE A 434 -0.47 -16.63 16.37
C ILE A 434 -0.33 -18.02 17.00
N ASP A 435 0.08 -19.01 16.21
CA ASP A 435 0.20 -20.41 16.68
C ASP A 435 1.30 -20.55 17.76
N ASP A 436 2.49 -20.02 17.49
CA ASP A 436 3.66 -20.18 18.35
C ASP A 436 3.79 -19.10 19.43
N MET A 437 2.66 -18.53 19.89
CA MET A 437 2.71 -17.35 20.77
C MET A 437 3.47 -17.63 22.08
N GLU A 438 3.27 -18.81 22.68
CA GLU A 438 3.98 -19.21 23.90
C GLU A 438 5.50 -19.25 23.66
N ALA A 439 5.94 -19.96 22.62
CA ALA A 439 7.36 -20.08 22.28
C ALA A 439 8.01 -18.72 22.01
N MET A 440 7.30 -17.82 21.31
CA MET A 440 7.76 -16.46 21.01
C MET A 440 7.92 -15.59 22.26
N CYS A 441 7.13 -15.84 23.31
CA CYS A 441 7.22 -15.12 24.60
C CYS A 441 8.29 -15.69 25.54
N THR A 442 8.73 -16.94 25.36
CA THR A 442 9.70 -17.62 26.24
C THR A 442 11.16 -17.52 25.79
N VAL A 443 11.45 -16.75 24.73
CA VAL A 443 12.81 -16.67 24.18
C VAL A 443 13.78 -16.13 25.23
N SER A 444 14.66 -17.01 25.71
CA SER A 444 15.75 -16.66 26.60
C SER A 444 16.78 -15.85 25.81
N SER A 445 17.21 -14.71 26.35
CA SER A 445 18.33 -13.95 25.80
C SER A 445 19.56 -14.87 25.69
N ALA A 446 19.99 -15.16 24.46
CA ALA A 446 21.25 -15.85 24.18
C ALA A 446 22.46 -14.96 24.48
#